data_AF-D0LH28-F1
#
_entry.id   AF-D0LH28-F1
#
_cell.length_a   1.000
_cell.length_b   1.000
_cell.length_c   1.000
_cell.angle_alpha   90.00
_cell.angle_beta   90.00
_cell.angle_gamma   90.00
#
_symmetry.space_group_name_H-M   'P 1'
#
loop_
_entity.id
_entity.type
_entity.pdbx_description
1 polymer ?
#
loop_
_entity_poly.entity_id
_entity_poly.type
_entity_poly.pdbx_seq_one_letter_code
_entity_poly.pdbx_strand_id
1 'polypeptide(L)'
;MPGRTALLLYLLLVHLALAALLLWPGLALRVHQRVGAAEPPQRVFAERLRRHHQRLLANVAPGAVLFLGSSSIQGLDVGAVAERAVNLGIGGDTVPGLSARWPQRVAREARALVVAVGFNDLRDAPAERVAGSFAALLARAPSEVPLVISGPQPLAPALAAERPELSARIAELNRHYQRLCAARARCRYLDTPAVLAACPGGAVHEPDGVHLSARGYACWTSALRRALHALEVTGVRVAGD
;
A
#
# COMPACT_ATOMS: atom_id res chain seq x y z
N MET A 1 -41.26 23.97 48.74
CA MET A 1 -41.46 23.33 47.42
C MET A 1 -40.31 23.54 46.40
N PRO A 2 -39.02 23.45 46.77
CA PRO A 2 -37.91 23.63 45.80
C PRO A 2 -37.63 22.39 44.93
N GLY A 3 -37.98 21.18 45.38
CA GLY A 3 -37.66 19.93 44.68
C GLY A 3 -38.47 19.68 43.40
N ARG A 4 -39.70 20.18 43.32
CA ARG A 4 -40.57 20.01 42.14
C ARG A 4 -40.07 20.82 40.95
N THR A 5 -39.69 22.08 41.18
CA THR A 5 -39.16 22.95 40.13
C THR A 5 -37.82 22.46 39.62
N ALA A 6 -36.94 22.00 40.51
CA ALA A 6 -35.67 21.39 40.14
C ALA A 6 -35.86 20.11 39.30
N LEU A 7 -36.81 19.25 39.67
CA LEU A 7 -37.12 18.03 38.91
C LEU A 7 -37.69 18.35 37.52
N LEU A 8 -38.58 19.34 37.42
CA LEU A 8 -39.16 19.75 36.13
C LEU A 8 -38.11 20.38 35.20
N LEU A 9 -37.20 21.20 35.75
CA LEU A 9 -36.08 21.76 34.99
C LEU A 9 -35.12 20.65 34.52
N TYR A 10 -34.81 19.68 35.37
CA TYR A 10 -34.00 18.52 35.01
C TYR A 10 -34.63 17.72 33.86
N LEU A 11 -35.92 17.38 33.98
CA LEU A 11 -36.63 16.65 32.94
C LEU A 11 -36.68 17.44 31.63
N LEU A 12 -36.94 18.74 31.67
CA LEU A 12 -36.95 19.60 30.48
C LEU A 12 -35.58 19.57 29.77
N LEU A 13 -34.48 19.70 30.52
CA LEU A 13 -33.12 19.67 29.97
C LEU A 13 -32.79 18.32 29.34
N VAL A 14 -33.19 17.20 29.97
CA VAL A 14 -33.01 15.85 29.41
C VAL A 14 -33.77 15.70 28.10
N HIS A 15 -35.04 16.13 28.05
CA HIS A 15 -35.84 16.02 26.83
C HIS A 15 -35.33 16.93 25.71
N LEU A 16 -34.84 18.14 26.02
CA LEU A 16 -34.19 19.01 25.05
C LEU A 16 -32.90 18.40 24.51
N ALA A 17 -32.10 17.76 25.35
CA ALA A 17 -30.89 17.06 24.93
C ALA A 17 -31.21 15.85 24.03
N LEU A 18 -32.24 15.06 24.38
CA LEU A 18 -32.71 13.93 23.56
C LEU A 18 -33.29 14.42 22.22
N ALA A 19 -34.07 15.50 22.22
CA ALA A 19 -34.61 16.11 21.02
C ALA A 19 -33.49 16.63 20.11
N ALA A 20 -32.45 17.28 20.66
CA ALA A 20 -31.27 17.69 19.90
C ALA A 20 -30.50 16.49 19.31
N LEU A 21 -30.45 15.37 20.02
CA LEU A 21 -29.84 14.13 19.55
C LEU A 21 -30.62 13.49 18.39
N LEU A 22 -31.96 13.53 18.47
CA LEU A 22 -32.89 12.97 17.47
C LEU A 22 -33.03 13.84 16.23
N LEU A 23 -33.14 15.16 16.41
CA LEU A 23 -33.40 16.13 15.32
C LEU A 23 -32.13 16.52 14.55
N TRP A 24 -30.95 16.23 15.11
CA TRP A 24 -29.68 16.51 14.44
C TRP A 24 -28.90 15.20 14.18
N PRO A 25 -29.27 14.43 13.15
CA PRO A 25 -28.55 13.22 12.78
C PRO A 25 -27.11 13.60 12.42
N GLY A 26 -26.19 13.33 13.35
CA GLY A 26 -24.79 13.77 13.28
C GLY A 26 -24.28 14.47 14.54
N LEU A 27 -25.14 14.94 15.44
CA LEU A 27 -24.72 15.42 16.77
C LEU A 27 -24.20 14.25 17.61
N ALA A 28 -24.92 13.12 17.64
CA ALA A 28 -24.47 11.90 18.31
C ALA A 28 -23.11 11.41 17.77
N LEU A 29 -22.92 11.45 16.45
CA LEU A 29 -21.66 11.05 15.81
C LEU A 29 -20.51 12.01 16.17
N ARG A 30 -20.76 13.33 16.16
CA ARG A 30 -19.78 14.35 16.54
C ARG A 30 -19.43 14.32 18.03
N VAL A 31 -20.38 14.03 18.90
CA VAL A 31 -20.14 13.82 20.34
C VAL A 31 -19.35 12.52 20.55
N HIS A 32 -19.72 11.42 19.89
CA HIS A 32 -18.96 10.17 19.96
C HIS A 32 -17.51 10.33 19.46
N GLN A 33 -17.29 11.11 18.40
CA GLN A 33 -15.95 11.41 17.87
C GLN A 33 -15.13 12.36 18.75
N ARG A 34 -15.77 13.23 19.55
CA ARG A 34 -15.06 14.15 20.46
C ARG A 34 -14.83 13.58 21.86
N VAL A 35 -15.72 12.69 22.32
CA VAL A 35 -15.68 12.11 23.67
C VAL A 35 -15.05 10.71 23.67
N GLY A 36 -15.18 9.97 22.56
CA GLY A 36 -14.50 8.69 22.37
C GLY A 36 -13.11 8.91 21.79
N ALA A 37 -12.10 8.28 22.40
CA ALA A 37 -10.79 8.00 21.80
C ALA A 37 -10.93 7.04 20.59
N ALA A 38 -11.77 7.40 19.62
CA ALA A 38 -12.02 6.61 18.44
C ALA A 38 -10.71 6.55 17.64
N GLU A 39 -10.20 5.34 17.44
CA GLU A 39 -9.04 5.15 16.59
C GLU A 39 -9.28 5.80 15.22
N PRO A 40 -8.26 6.46 14.63
CA PRO A 40 -8.41 7.10 13.33
C PRO A 40 -9.04 6.12 12.32
N PRO A 41 -10.08 6.54 11.56
CA PRO A 41 -10.82 5.65 10.64
C PRO A 41 -9.93 4.82 9.70
N GLN A 42 -8.79 5.39 9.28
CA GLN A 42 -7.79 4.72 8.45
C GLN A 42 -7.14 3.51 9.14
N ARG A 43 -6.85 3.60 10.45
CA ARG A 43 -6.27 2.48 11.22
C ARG A 43 -7.26 1.33 11.34
N VAL A 44 -8.51 1.65 11.63
CA VAL A 44 -9.60 0.66 11.70
C VAL A 44 -9.79 -0.03 10.34
N PHE A 45 -9.74 0.72 9.24
CA PHE A 45 -9.84 0.15 7.90
C PHE A 45 -8.65 -0.76 7.57
N ALA A 46 -7.42 -0.30 7.82
CA ALA A 46 -6.21 -1.10 7.60
C ALA A 46 -6.23 -2.39 8.41
N GLU A 47 -6.67 -2.36 9.66
CA GLU A 47 -6.80 -3.54 10.51
C GLU A 47 -7.85 -4.53 9.98
N ARG A 48 -9.00 -4.04 9.51
CA ARG A 48 -10.00 -4.89 8.85
C ARG A 48 -9.44 -5.54 7.59
N LEU A 49 -8.69 -4.80 6.80
CA LEU A 49 -8.08 -5.32 5.58
C LEU A 49 -6.98 -6.35 5.89
N ARG A 50 -6.18 -6.16 6.97
CA ARG A 50 -5.23 -7.18 7.44
C ARG A 50 -5.92 -8.50 7.77
N ARG A 51 -7.05 -8.47 8.48
CA ARG A 51 -7.85 -9.68 8.78
C ARG A 51 -8.44 -10.29 7.52
N HIS A 52 -8.84 -9.48 6.54
CA HIS A 52 -9.28 -9.97 5.24
C HIS A 52 -8.14 -10.68 4.50
N HIS A 53 -6.94 -10.08 4.43
CA HIS A 53 -5.76 -10.71 3.84
C HIS A 53 -5.36 -12.01 4.55
N GLN A 54 -5.45 -12.09 5.88
CA GLN A 54 -5.19 -13.34 6.61
C GLN A 54 -6.13 -14.48 6.17
N ARG A 55 -7.42 -14.19 6.02
CA ARG A 55 -8.40 -15.16 5.50
C ARG A 55 -8.13 -15.51 4.05
N LEU A 56 -7.80 -14.53 3.21
CA LEU A 56 -7.44 -14.75 1.82
C LEU A 56 -6.23 -15.68 1.72
N LEU A 57 -5.14 -15.36 2.42
CA LEU A 57 -3.89 -16.13 2.44
C LEU A 57 -4.08 -17.58 2.91
N ALA A 58 -5.03 -17.86 3.80
CA ALA A 58 -5.36 -19.22 4.21
C ALA A 58 -5.96 -20.07 3.08
N ASN A 59 -6.48 -19.44 2.02
CA ASN A 59 -7.12 -20.08 0.87
C ASN A 59 -6.32 -19.95 -0.43
N VAL A 60 -5.14 -19.32 -0.39
CA VAL A 60 -4.27 -19.17 -1.57
C VAL A 60 -3.63 -20.53 -1.87
N ALA A 61 -3.84 -21.02 -3.09
CA ALA A 61 -3.17 -22.23 -3.58
C ALA A 61 -1.67 -21.96 -3.83
N PRO A 62 -0.80 -22.99 -3.68
CA PRO A 62 0.59 -22.90 -4.10
C PRO A 62 0.75 -22.45 -5.56
N GLY A 63 1.84 -21.74 -5.84
CA GLY A 63 2.16 -21.22 -7.17
C GLY A 63 1.44 -19.91 -7.54
N ALA A 64 0.82 -19.23 -6.57
CA ALA A 64 0.27 -17.89 -6.78
C ALA A 64 1.36 -16.82 -6.94
N VAL A 65 1.03 -15.69 -7.59
CA VAL A 65 1.87 -14.48 -7.61
C VAL A 65 1.34 -13.50 -6.57
N LEU A 66 2.17 -13.14 -5.60
CA LEU A 66 1.75 -12.26 -4.51
C LEU A 66 2.16 -10.82 -4.79
N PHE A 67 1.21 -9.89 -4.78
CA PHE A 67 1.43 -8.46 -4.93
C PHE A 67 1.34 -7.79 -3.56
N LEU A 68 2.47 -7.32 -3.05
CA LEU A 68 2.67 -6.83 -1.69
C LEU A 68 2.98 -5.33 -1.74
N GLY A 69 2.17 -4.50 -1.09
CA GLY A 69 2.44 -3.07 -1.11
C GLY A 69 1.42 -2.20 -0.39
N SER A 70 1.40 -0.93 -0.78
CA SER A 70 0.49 0.07 -0.22
C SER A 70 -0.71 0.36 -1.15
N SER A 71 -1.14 1.62 -1.30
CA SER A 71 -2.30 2.01 -2.11
C SER A 71 -2.12 1.74 -3.60
N SER A 72 -0.92 1.92 -4.16
CA SER A 72 -0.67 1.63 -5.58
C SER A 72 -0.94 0.16 -5.91
N ILE A 73 -0.50 -0.77 -5.06
CA ILE A 73 -0.83 -2.19 -5.22
C ILE A 73 -2.30 -2.44 -4.92
N GLN A 74 -2.87 -1.79 -3.89
CA GLN A 74 -4.28 -1.97 -3.55
C GLN A 74 -5.22 -1.59 -4.71
N GLY A 75 -4.88 -0.56 -5.49
CA GLY A 75 -5.63 -0.12 -6.67
C GLY A 75 -5.28 -0.86 -7.97
N LEU A 76 -4.30 -1.76 -7.96
CA LEU A 76 -3.88 -2.51 -9.15
C LEU A 76 -4.81 -3.70 -9.40
N ASP A 77 -5.27 -3.84 -10.65
CA ASP A 77 -5.82 -5.11 -11.14
C ASP A 77 -4.68 -6.11 -11.35
N VAL A 78 -4.40 -6.88 -10.31
CA VAL A 78 -3.32 -7.88 -10.32
C VAL A 78 -3.60 -9.05 -11.28
N GLY A 79 -4.88 -9.31 -11.59
CA GLY A 79 -5.27 -10.36 -12.54
C GLY A 79 -4.88 -10.02 -13.98
N ALA A 80 -4.86 -8.72 -14.32
CA ALA A 80 -4.32 -8.25 -15.59
C ALA A 80 -2.79 -8.38 -15.71
N VAL A 81 -2.09 -8.59 -14.59
CA VAL A 81 -0.63 -8.75 -14.54
C VAL A 81 -0.22 -10.22 -14.60
N ALA A 82 -0.85 -11.10 -13.83
CA ALA A 82 -0.48 -12.50 -13.78
C ALA A 82 -1.66 -13.41 -13.46
N GLU A 83 -1.62 -14.63 -13.98
CA GLU A 83 -2.54 -15.69 -13.54
C GLU A 83 -2.27 -16.07 -12.08
N ARG A 84 -3.34 -16.45 -11.37
CA ARG A 84 -3.29 -16.80 -9.93
C ARG A 84 -2.64 -15.69 -9.10
N ALA A 85 -2.95 -14.44 -9.42
CA ALA A 85 -2.46 -13.27 -8.71
C ALA A 85 -3.30 -12.95 -7.47
N VAL A 86 -2.63 -12.54 -6.39
CA VAL A 86 -3.26 -12.18 -5.12
C VAL A 86 -2.84 -10.76 -4.75
N ASN A 87 -3.82 -9.86 -4.61
CA ASN A 87 -3.59 -8.49 -4.20
C ASN A 87 -3.54 -8.41 -2.67
N LEU A 88 -2.39 -8.01 -2.12
CA LEU A 88 -2.14 -7.81 -0.69
C LEU A 88 -1.73 -6.36 -0.41
N GLY A 89 -2.26 -5.40 -1.17
CA GLY A 89 -2.05 -3.97 -0.98
C GLY A 89 -2.90 -3.39 0.15
N ILE A 90 -2.32 -2.54 0.99
CA ILE A 90 -3.05 -1.80 2.03
C ILE A 90 -2.72 -0.31 1.92
N GLY A 91 -3.71 0.53 1.65
CA GLY A 91 -3.53 1.98 1.57
C GLY A 91 -2.85 2.55 2.83
N GLY A 92 -1.86 3.41 2.62
CA GLY A 92 -1.09 4.02 3.72
C GLY A 92 -0.02 3.12 4.35
N ASP A 93 0.12 1.86 3.92
CA ASP A 93 1.10 0.94 4.52
C ASP A 93 2.54 1.41 4.27
N THR A 94 3.39 1.16 5.27
CA THR A 94 4.81 1.50 5.31
C THR A 94 5.65 0.24 5.20
N VAL A 95 6.98 0.36 5.02
CA VAL A 95 7.87 -0.81 5.00
C VAL A 95 7.77 -1.62 6.29
N PRO A 96 7.80 -1.03 7.51
CA PRO A 96 7.55 -1.77 8.75
C PRO A 96 6.14 -2.38 8.81
N GLY A 97 5.13 -1.65 8.32
CA GLY A 97 3.74 -2.13 8.28
C GLY A 97 3.58 -3.40 7.42
N LEU A 98 4.20 -3.43 6.24
CA LEU A 98 4.26 -4.60 5.39
C LEU A 98 5.07 -5.74 6.03
N SER A 99 6.19 -5.42 6.69
CA SER A 99 7.02 -6.41 7.40
C SER A 99 6.24 -7.14 8.51
N ALA A 100 5.41 -6.41 9.26
CA ALA A 100 4.59 -6.97 10.33
C ALA A 100 3.53 -7.98 9.82
N ARG A 101 3.11 -7.85 8.56
CA ARG A 101 2.11 -8.73 7.93
C ARG A 101 2.69 -9.59 6.81
N TRP A 102 4.01 -9.77 6.78
CA TRP A 102 4.67 -10.57 5.76
C TRP A 102 4.11 -12.00 5.73
N PRO A 103 3.65 -12.52 4.58
CA PRO A 103 2.96 -13.81 4.51
C PRO A 103 3.95 -14.97 4.50
N GLN A 104 4.66 -15.20 5.61
CA GLN A 104 5.83 -16.09 5.71
C GLN A 104 5.64 -17.47 5.07
N ARG A 105 4.50 -18.13 5.32
CA ARG A 105 4.20 -19.45 4.75
C ARG A 105 3.93 -19.38 3.25
N VAL A 106 2.93 -18.59 2.85
CA VAL A 106 2.49 -18.49 1.44
C VAL A 106 3.59 -17.94 0.54
N ALA A 107 4.45 -17.04 1.05
CA ALA A 107 5.58 -16.50 0.30
C ALA A 107 6.58 -17.57 -0.14
N ARG A 108 6.74 -18.67 0.61
CA ARG A 108 7.63 -19.81 0.25
C ARG A 108 7.05 -20.67 -0.86
N GLU A 109 5.73 -20.69 -0.98
CA GLU A 109 4.98 -21.49 -1.96
C GLU A 109 4.60 -20.65 -3.19
N ALA A 110 4.95 -19.36 -3.22
CA ALA A 110 4.61 -18.44 -4.31
C ALA A 110 5.46 -18.70 -5.56
N ARG A 111 4.85 -18.51 -6.75
CA ARG A 111 5.56 -18.54 -8.03
C ARG A 111 6.46 -17.31 -8.19
N ALA A 112 6.00 -16.16 -7.70
CA ALA A 112 6.76 -14.92 -7.67
C ALA A 112 6.17 -13.95 -6.64
N LEU A 113 6.99 -13.00 -6.21
CA LEU A 113 6.61 -11.89 -5.35
C LEU A 113 6.79 -10.57 -6.13
N VAL A 114 5.82 -9.68 -6.04
CA VAL A 114 5.93 -8.30 -6.50
C VAL A 114 5.81 -7.39 -5.29
N VAL A 115 6.83 -6.60 -5.00
CA VAL A 115 6.86 -5.71 -3.83
C VAL A 115 6.94 -4.26 -4.28
N ALA A 116 5.98 -3.44 -3.85
CA ALA A 116 5.93 -2.00 -4.10
C ALA A 116 5.43 -1.24 -2.85
N VAL A 117 6.38 -0.77 -2.04
CA VAL A 117 6.12 -0.05 -0.77
C VAL A 117 7.25 0.96 -0.53
N GLY A 118 7.09 1.87 0.43
CA GLY A 118 8.15 2.82 0.82
C GLY A 118 7.79 4.28 0.60
N PHE A 119 6.85 4.60 -0.30
CA PHE A 119 6.42 5.98 -0.54
C PHE A 119 5.89 6.65 0.74
N ASN A 120 5.10 5.94 1.54
CA ASN A 120 4.49 6.50 2.75
C ASN A 120 5.54 6.77 3.85
N ASP A 121 6.59 5.94 3.92
CA ASP A 121 7.69 6.11 4.88
C ASP A 121 8.46 7.42 4.64
N LEU A 122 8.58 7.85 3.38
CA LEU A 122 9.32 9.07 3.00
C LEU A 122 8.71 10.37 3.54
N ARG A 123 7.48 10.31 4.07
CA ARG A 123 6.84 11.43 4.78
C ARG A 123 7.55 11.73 6.10
N ASP A 124 8.00 10.69 6.80
CA ASP A 124 8.48 10.76 8.17
C ASP A 124 9.96 10.34 8.32
N ALA A 125 10.57 9.76 7.27
CA ALA A 125 11.92 9.23 7.29
C ALA A 125 12.74 9.57 6.03
N PRO A 126 14.08 9.72 6.16
CA PRO A 126 14.98 9.84 5.03
C PRO A 126 15.11 8.52 4.27
N ALA A 127 15.46 8.59 2.98
CA ALA A 127 15.46 7.45 2.08
C ALA A 127 16.38 6.30 2.53
N GLU A 128 17.51 6.60 3.15
CA GLU A 128 18.47 5.63 3.66
C GLU A 128 17.88 4.79 4.80
N ARG A 129 17.10 5.42 5.69
CA ARG A 129 16.41 4.71 6.78
C ARG A 129 15.36 3.76 6.20
N VAL A 130 14.58 4.24 5.23
CA VAL A 130 13.56 3.43 4.55
C VAL A 130 14.22 2.27 3.79
N ALA A 131 15.34 2.52 3.12
CA ALA A 131 16.12 1.49 2.44
C ALA A 131 16.65 0.42 3.42
N GLY A 132 17.11 0.81 4.60
CA GLY A 132 17.53 -0.12 5.66
C GLY A 132 16.38 -1.01 6.15
N SER A 133 15.21 -0.42 6.43
CA SER A 133 14.00 -1.20 6.76
C SER A 133 13.57 -2.11 5.62
N PHE A 134 13.74 -1.67 4.37
CA PHE A 134 13.37 -2.46 3.20
C PHE A 134 14.34 -3.63 2.99
N ALA A 135 15.64 -3.45 3.21
CA ALA A 135 16.61 -4.54 3.21
C ALA A 135 16.23 -5.63 4.24
N ALA A 136 15.84 -5.23 5.45
CA ALA A 136 15.36 -6.16 6.47
C ALA A 136 14.06 -6.88 6.06
N LEU A 137 13.15 -6.20 5.36
CA LEU A 137 11.96 -6.82 4.76
C LEU A 137 12.35 -7.88 3.72
N LEU A 138 13.28 -7.55 2.82
CA LEU A 138 13.74 -8.47 1.76
C LEU A 138 14.41 -9.74 2.30
N ALA A 139 15.04 -9.67 3.49
CA ALA A 139 15.59 -10.84 4.16
C ALA A 139 14.51 -11.89 4.52
N ARG A 140 13.23 -11.50 4.56
CA ARG A 140 12.08 -12.40 4.78
C ARG A 140 11.61 -13.08 3.49
N ALA A 141 12.01 -12.58 2.33
CA ALA A 141 11.69 -13.16 1.04
C ALA A 141 12.54 -14.42 0.78
N PRO A 142 11.94 -15.58 0.47
CA PRO A 142 12.69 -16.81 0.17
C PRO A 142 13.62 -16.61 -1.03
N SER A 143 14.90 -17.00 -0.92
CA SER A 143 15.92 -16.82 -1.96
C SER A 143 15.52 -17.43 -3.31
N GLU A 144 14.83 -18.56 -3.27
CA GLU A 144 14.41 -19.30 -4.47
C GLU A 144 13.18 -18.72 -5.16
N VAL A 145 12.44 -17.83 -4.51
CA VAL A 145 11.22 -17.27 -5.09
C VAL A 145 11.59 -16.01 -5.88
N PRO A 146 11.29 -15.96 -7.20
CA PRO A 146 11.49 -14.77 -8.01
C PRO A 146 10.85 -13.53 -7.39
N LEU A 147 11.59 -12.42 -7.40
CA LEU A 147 11.16 -11.17 -6.79
C LEU A 147 11.23 -10.02 -7.79
N VAL A 148 10.11 -9.34 -7.99
CA VAL A 148 10.07 -8.04 -8.65
C VAL A 148 9.97 -6.95 -7.58
N ILE A 149 10.90 -6.02 -7.60
CA ILE A 149 10.86 -4.82 -6.73
C ILE A 149 10.46 -3.64 -7.60
N SER A 150 9.25 -3.11 -7.40
CA SER A 150 8.82 -1.87 -8.03
C SER A 150 9.17 -0.71 -7.14
N GLY A 151 10.03 0.17 -7.65
CA GLY A 151 10.37 1.41 -6.98
C GLY A 151 9.14 2.32 -6.75
N PRO A 152 9.11 3.16 -5.69
CA PRO A 152 8.06 4.17 -5.54
C PRO A 152 7.91 5.02 -6.80
N GLN A 153 6.65 5.25 -7.21
CA GLN A 153 6.35 6.09 -8.36
C GLN A 153 6.80 7.55 -8.13
N PRO A 154 7.14 8.31 -9.18
CA PRO A 154 7.42 9.73 -9.06
C PRO A 154 6.12 10.50 -8.79
N LEU A 155 6.25 11.72 -8.27
CA LEU A 155 5.14 12.67 -8.17
C LEU A 155 4.79 13.22 -9.56
N ALA A 156 3.55 13.63 -9.77
CA ALA A 156 3.18 14.42 -10.95
C ALA A 156 3.99 15.73 -11.01
N PRO A 157 4.28 16.29 -12.20
CA PRO A 157 5.18 17.44 -12.33
C PRO A 157 4.85 18.64 -11.44
N ALA A 158 3.57 19.02 -11.32
CA ALA A 158 3.15 20.12 -10.47
C ALA A 158 3.45 19.85 -8.99
N LEU A 159 3.07 18.68 -8.48
CA LEU A 159 3.34 18.30 -7.09
C LEU A 159 4.83 18.08 -6.83
N ALA A 160 5.59 17.61 -7.83
CA ALA A 160 7.04 17.48 -7.74
C ALA A 160 7.72 18.85 -7.58
N ALA A 161 7.25 19.87 -8.29
CA ALA A 161 7.73 21.24 -8.15
C ALA A 161 7.38 21.84 -6.79
N GLU A 162 6.21 21.52 -6.24
CA GLU A 162 5.80 21.93 -4.88
C GLU A 162 6.56 21.18 -3.78
N ARG A 163 6.99 19.94 -4.04
CA ARG A 163 7.61 19.03 -3.06
C ARG A 163 8.95 18.48 -3.56
N PRO A 164 9.94 19.34 -3.88
CA PRO A 164 11.19 18.92 -4.50
C PRO A 164 12.00 17.98 -3.59
N GLU A 165 11.97 18.19 -2.28
CA GLU A 165 12.65 17.30 -1.33
C GLU A 165 12.06 15.89 -1.29
N LEU A 166 10.73 15.76 -1.41
CA LEU A 166 10.08 14.45 -1.44
C LEU A 166 10.40 13.75 -2.77
N SER A 167 10.41 14.49 -3.88
CA SER A 167 10.85 13.98 -5.18
C SER A 167 12.29 13.47 -5.14
N ALA A 168 13.21 14.23 -4.52
CA ALA A 168 14.60 13.82 -4.34
C ALA A 168 14.73 12.54 -3.49
N ARG A 169 13.98 12.46 -2.38
CA ARG A 169 13.91 11.26 -1.52
C ARG A 169 13.37 10.03 -2.26
N ILE A 170 12.37 10.20 -3.14
CA ILE A 170 11.84 9.12 -3.99
C ILE A 170 12.93 8.63 -4.94
N ALA A 171 13.62 9.54 -5.63
CA ALA A 171 14.70 9.19 -6.54
C ALA A 171 15.85 8.47 -5.83
N GLU A 172 16.18 8.89 -4.61
CA GLU A 172 17.18 8.24 -3.77
C GLU A 172 16.78 6.84 -3.33
N LEU A 173 15.56 6.68 -2.81
CA LEU A 173 15.05 5.38 -2.40
C LEU A 173 15.03 4.40 -3.57
N ASN A 174 14.67 4.86 -4.77
CA ASN A 174 14.73 4.09 -6.01
C ASN A 174 16.14 3.56 -6.31
N ARG A 175 17.19 4.40 -6.17
CA ARG A 175 18.59 3.96 -6.31
C ARG A 175 18.96 2.89 -5.27
N HIS A 176 18.50 3.01 -4.03
CA HIS A 176 18.71 1.98 -3.02
C HIS A 176 18.02 0.66 -3.38
N TYR A 177 16.76 0.71 -3.82
CA TYR A 177 16.01 -0.49 -4.21
C TYR A 177 16.64 -1.21 -5.39
N GLN A 178 17.14 -0.45 -6.37
CA GLN A 178 17.88 -1.00 -7.50
C GLN A 178 19.14 -1.76 -7.02
N ARG A 179 19.94 -1.17 -6.13
CA ARG A 179 21.13 -1.82 -5.56
C ARG A 179 20.79 -3.06 -4.75
N LEU A 180 19.77 -2.99 -3.90
CA LEU A 180 19.32 -4.13 -3.09
C LEU A 180 18.85 -5.29 -3.97
N CYS A 181 18.17 -4.99 -5.07
CA CYS A 181 17.76 -6.02 -6.02
C CYS A 181 18.95 -6.62 -6.78
N ALA A 182 19.90 -5.80 -7.22
CA ALA A 182 21.09 -6.26 -7.93
C ALA A 182 21.95 -7.21 -7.07
N ALA A 183 21.94 -7.04 -5.75
CA ALA A 183 22.64 -7.91 -4.81
C ALA A 183 21.92 -9.25 -4.55
N ARG A 184 20.76 -9.51 -5.17
CA ARG A 184 19.92 -10.67 -4.91
C ARG A 184 19.69 -11.48 -6.19
N ALA A 185 19.94 -12.79 -6.13
CA ALA A 185 19.58 -13.71 -7.20
C ALA A 185 18.06 -13.70 -7.46
N ARG A 186 17.66 -13.90 -8.72
CA ARG A 186 16.25 -13.96 -9.14
C ARG A 186 15.44 -12.71 -8.75
N CYS A 187 16.11 -11.56 -8.65
CA CYS A 187 15.48 -10.27 -8.42
C CYS A 187 15.48 -9.42 -9.69
N ARG A 188 14.34 -8.81 -10.00
CA ARG A 188 14.21 -7.80 -11.06
C ARG A 188 13.71 -6.49 -10.46
N TYR A 189 14.53 -5.44 -10.56
CA TYR A 189 14.10 -4.09 -10.22
C TYR A 189 13.28 -3.51 -11.38
N LEU A 190 12.11 -2.96 -11.09
CA LEU A 190 11.29 -2.21 -12.02
C LEU A 190 11.43 -0.72 -11.72
N ASP A 191 12.05 0.01 -12.65
CA ASP A 191 12.18 1.46 -12.62
C ASP A 191 10.83 2.09 -12.99
N THR A 192 9.95 2.21 -12.00
CA THR A 192 8.61 2.80 -12.16
C THR A 192 8.67 4.23 -12.71
N PRO A 193 9.57 5.13 -12.27
CA PRO A 193 9.74 6.44 -12.88
C PRO A 193 10.00 6.39 -14.39
N ALA A 194 10.94 5.56 -14.85
CA ALA A 194 11.23 5.43 -16.28
C ALA A 194 10.03 4.86 -17.07
N VAL A 195 9.33 3.88 -16.49
CA VAL A 195 8.10 3.31 -17.09
C VAL A 195 7.02 4.36 -17.30
N LEU A 196 6.81 5.22 -16.30
CA LEU A 196 5.76 6.24 -16.35
C LEU A 196 6.15 7.41 -17.25
N ALA A 197 7.43 7.78 -17.28
CA ALA A 197 7.95 8.81 -18.20
C ALA A 197 7.88 8.37 -19.67
N ALA A 198 8.10 7.08 -19.94
CA ALA A 198 7.96 6.49 -21.28
C ALA A 198 6.52 6.09 -21.63
N CYS A 199 5.57 6.25 -20.70
CA CYS A 199 4.17 5.97 -20.99
C CYS A 199 3.69 6.98 -22.04
N PRO A 200 3.23 6.53 -23.22
CA PRO A 200 2.83 7.45 -24.29
C PRO A 200 1.71 8.39 -23.80
N GLY A 201 1.37 9.45 -24.54
CA GLY A 201 0.13 10.22 -24.34
C GLY A 201 0.06 11.09 -23.06
N GLY A 202 -1.16 11.26 -22.53
CA GLY A 202 -1.50 12.23 -21.48
C GLY A 202 -1.10 11.84 -20.05
N ALA A 203 -1.72 12.49 -19.07
CA ALA A 203 -1.36 12.37 -17.65
C ALA A 203 -1.47 10.93 -17.11
N VAL A 204 -0.42 10.51 -16.40
CA VAL A 204 -0.29 9.17 -15.79
C VAL A 204 -0.63 9.14 -14.30
N HIS A 205 -0.95 10.30 -13.72
CA HIS A 205 -1.36 10.46 -12.32
C HIS A 205 -2.82 10.90 -12.21
N GLU A 206 -3.43 10.57 -11.08
CA GLU A 206 -4.66 11.18 -10.62
C GLU A 206 -4.45 12.66 -10.25
N PRO A 207 -5.53 13.45 -10.08
CA PRO A 207 -5.42 14.86 -9.71
C PRO A 207 -4.64 15.13 -8.42
N ASP A 208 -4.50 14.14 -7.54
CA ASP A 208 -3.72 14.25 -6.31
C ASP A 208 -2.20 14.25 -6.52
N GLY A 209 -1.74 13.95 -7.73
CA GLY A 209 -0.33 13.94 -8.12
C GLY A 209 0.50 12.79 -7.53
N VAL A 210 -0.13 11.82 -6.85
CA VAL A 210 0.54 10.69 -6.18
C VAL A 210 0.07 9.36 -6.75
N HIS A 211 -1.23 9.14 -6.85
CA HIS A 211 -1.79 7.89 -7.35
C HIS A 211 -1.77 7.88 -8.88
N LEU A 212 -1.72 6.68 -9.46
CA LEU A 212 -1.71 6.51 -10.91
C LEU A 212 -3.12 6.63 -11.46
N SER A 213 -3.28 7.32 -12.58
CA SER A 213 -4.52 7.27 -13.36
C SER A 213 -4.69 5.88 -13.99
N ALA A 214 -5.86 5.61 -14.57
CA ALA A 214 -6.08 4.39 -15.36
C ALA A 214 -4.99 4.20 -16.45
N ARG A 215 -4.50 5.30 -17.04
CA ARG A 215 -3.39 5.27 -18.01
C ARG A 215 -2.07 4.88 -17.35
N GLY A 216 -1.73 5.48 -16.20
CA GLY A 216 -0.53 5.12 -15.44
C GLY A 216 -0.54 3.65 -15.04
N TYR A 217 -1.68 3.15 -14.56
CA TYR A 217 -1.87 1.73 -14.24
C TYR A 217 -1.71 0.83 -15.47
N ALA A 218 -2.21 1.21 -16.65
CA ALA A 218 -2.03 0.41 -17.87
C ALA A 218 -0.54 0.26 -18.23
N CYS A 219 0.23 1.34 -18.18
CA CYS A 219 1.67 1.32 -18.44
C CYS A 219 2.43 0.51 -17.38
N TRP A 220 2.09 0.69 -16.10
CA TRP A 220 2.71 -0.05 -15.00
C TRP A 220 2.40 -1.54 -15.05
N THR A 221 1.15 -1.92 -15.33
CA THR A 221 0.71 -3.32 -15.54
C THR A 221 1.51 -3.98 -16.65
N SER A 222 1.64 -3.32 -17.80
CA SER A 222 2.41 -3.82 -18.95
C SER A 222 3.89 -4.05 -18.57
N ALA A 223 4.48 -3.16 -17.78
CA ALA A 223 5.86 -3.28 -17.35
C ALA A 223 6.07 -4.38 -16.29
N LEU A 224 5.13 -4.54 -15.35
CA LEU A 224 5.13 -5.63 -14.37
C LEU A 224 5.04 -7.01 -15.06
N ARG A 225 4.18 -7.15 -16.07
CA ARG A 225 4.08 -8.38 -16.89
C ARG A 225 5.43 -8.76 -17.50
N ARG A 226 6.10 -7.80 -18.14
CA ARG A 226 7.42 -8.02 -18.74
C ARG A 226 8.48 -8.38 -17.68
N ALA A 227 8.45 -7.73 -16.53
CA ALA A 227 9.39 -8.00 -15.44
C ALA A 227 9.24 -9.43 -14.88
N LEU A 228 8.00 -9.90 -14.68
CA LEU A 228 7.71 -11.26 -14.23
C LEU A 228 8.13 -12.29 -15.28
N HIS A 229 7.72 -12.10 -16.55
CA HIS A 229 8.06 -13.01 -17.63
C HIS A 229 9.58 -13.17 -17.82
N ALA A 230 10.34 -12.07 -17.68
CA ALA A 230 11.80 -12.12 -17.78
C ALA A 230 12.43 -13.04 -16.73
N LEU A 231 11.89 -13.05 -15.50
CA LEU A 231 12.38 -13.92 -14.42
C LEU A 231 12.02 -15.40 -14.66
N GLU A 232 10.85 -15.67 -15.23
CA GLU A 232 10.41 -17.03 -15.57
C GLU A 232 11.31 -17.64 -16.66
N VAL A 233 11.60 -16.90 -17.74
CA VAL A 233 12.49 -17.37 -18.82
C VAL A 233 13.91 -17.65 -18.33
N THR A 234 14.45 -16.81 -17.44
CA THR A 234 15.80 -17.05 -16.88
C THR A 234 15.87 -18.25 -15.94
N GLY A 235 14.77 -18.60 -15.27
CA GLY A 235 14.70 -19.77 -14.38
C GLY A 235 14.66 -21.11 -15.11
N VAL A 236 14.11 -21.15 -16.33
CA VAL A 236 14.02 -22.37 -17.15
C VAL A 236 15.38 -22.81 -17.70
N ARG A 237 16.31 -21.86 -17.98
CA ARG A 237 17.63 -22.18 -18.55
C ARG A 237 18.62 -22.83 -17.58
N VAL A 238 18.37 -22.80 -16.26
CA VAL A 238 19.28 -23.39 -15.25
C VAL A 238 18.87 -24.81 -14.87
N ALA A 239 17.67 -25.26 -15.24
CA ALA A 239 17.14 -26.58 -14.89
C ALA A 239 17.32 -27.63 -16.01
N GLY A 240 18.11 -27.34 -17.05
CA GLY A 240 18.19 -28.13 -18.28
C GLY A 240 19.58 -28.30 -18.89
N ASP A 241 20.66 -28.09 -18.12
CA ASP A 241 22.03 -28.43 -18.50
C ASP A 241 22.68 -29.34 -17.44
#